data_AF-A0A2S8F8D2-F1
#
_entry.id   AF-A0A2S8F8D2-F1
#
_cell.length_a   1.000
_cell.length_b   1.000
_cell.length_c   1.000
_cell.angle_alpha   90.00
_cell.angle_beta   90.00
_cell.angle_gamma   90.00
#
_symmetry.space_group_name_H-M   'P 1'
#
loop_
_entity.id
_entity.type
_entity.pdbx_description
1 polymer ?
#
loop_
_entity_poly.entity_id
_entity_poly.type
_entity_poly.pdbx_seq_one_letter_code
_entity_poly.pdbx_strand_id
1 'polypeptide(L)'
;MGRLVLTNSGSGDLRFTYTPDWQLFEEVIASRERSPSRYEYIWGIRGQDDLICREKYDAESNLLERLYSRSDANGNIGGLIPEAEDYLDQPQILVPPLMKIPPG
;
A
#
# COMPACT_ATOMS: atom_id res chain seq x y z
N MET A 1 18.84 7.07 -2.90
CA MET A 1 17.92 6.99 -1.75
C MET A 1 17.95 8.33 -1.04
N GLY A 2 16.89 9.12 -1.17
CA GLY A 2 16.73 10.38 -0.44
C GLY A 2 15.91 10.13 0.83
N ARG A 3 16.21 10.84 1.92
CA ARG A 3 15.46 10.74 3.18
C ARG A 3 15.01 12.13 3.62
N LEU A 4 13.71 12.29 3.84
CA LEU A 4 13.12 13.50 4.37
C LEU A 4 12.53 13.21 5.74
N VAL A 5 12.89 14.02 6.75
CA VAL A 5 12.33 13.92 8.09
C VAL A 5 11.59 15.22 8.38
N LEU A 6 10.29 15.11 8.66
CA LEU A 6 9.46 16.23 9.08
C LEU A 6 9.19 16.08 10.57
N THR A 7 9.74 17.00 11.37
CA THR A 7 9.46 17.09 12.80
C THR A 7 8.37 18.13 13.01
N ASN A 8 7.16 17.69 13.36
CA ASN A 8 6.11 18.61 13.80
C ASN A 8 6.14 18.66 15.33
N SER A 9 6.31 19.86 15.89
CA SER A 9 6.52 20.13 17.31
C SER A 9 5.35 19.68 18.23
N GLY A 10 4.22 19.23 17.68
CA GLY A 10 3.05 18.81 18.46
C GLY A 10 2.49 17.39 18.23
N SER A 11 2.81 16.68 17.14
CA SER A 11 1.99 15.52 16.71
C SER A 11 2.74 14.19 16.51
N GLY A 12 4.05 14.15 16.72
CA GLY A 12 4.88 12.96 16.50
C GLY A 12 5.92 13.15 15.39
N ASP A 13 6.82 12.17 15.27
CA ASP A 13 7.84 12.14 14.23
C ASP A 13 7.25 11.54 12.96
N LEU A 14 7.37 12.25 11.84
CA LEU A 14 6.99 11.76 10.51
C LEU A 14 8.25 11.63 9.64
N ARG A 15 8.48 10.45 9.10
CA ARG A 15 9.69 10.16 8.31
C ARG A 15 9.29 9.57 6.96
N PHE A 16 9.91 10.09 5.90
CA PHE A 16 9.70 9.63 4.53
C PHE A 16 11.03 9.21 3.90
N THR A 17 11.02 8.05 3.25
CA THR A 17 12.14 7.54 2.48
C THR A 17 11.73 7.47 1.01
N TYR A 18 12.58 7.96 0.11
CA TYR A 18 12.30 8.02 -1.33
C TYR A 18 13.37 7.29 -2.15
N THR A 19 12.95 6.70 -3.27
CA THR A 19 13.84 6.17 -4.30
C THR A 19 14.60 7.32 -5.01
N PRO A 20 15.67 7.04 -5.77
CA PRO A 20 16.34 8.05 -6.60
C PRO A 20 15.41 8.74 -7.61
N ASP A 21 14.36 8.05 -8.05
CA ASP A 21 13.35 8.54 -9.00
C ASP A 21 12.17 9.23 -8.29
N TRP A 22 12.37 9.62 -7.02
CA TRP A 22 11.38 10.35 -6.21
C TRP A 22 10.08 9.61 -5.89
N GLN A 23 10.06 8.29 -6.02
CA GLN A 23 8.94 7.48 -5.54
C GLN A 23 9.01 7.36 -4.02
N LEU A 24 7.88 7.56 -3.33
CA LEU A 24 7.79 7.32 -1.90
C LEU A 24 7.94 5.81 -1.65
N PHE A 25 8.94 5.43 -0.86
CA PHE A 25 9.25 4.03 -0.55
C PHE A 25 8.72 3.60 0.81
N GLU A 26 8.87 4.47 1.81
CA GLU A 26 8.46 4.20 3.19
C GLU A 26 7.98 5.48 3.87
N GLU A 27 6.92 5.36 4.67
CA GLU A 27 6.44 6.39 5.58
C GLU A 27 6.32 5.82 7.00
N VAL A 28 6.98 6.45 7.96
CA VAL A 28 6.88 6.08 9.39
C VAL A 28 6.16 7.19 10.14
N ILE A 29 5.03 6.83 10.75
CA ILE A 29 4.25 7.71 11.61
C ILE A 29 4.47 7.27 13.05
N ALA A 30 5.36 7.97 13.76
CA ALA A 30 5.59 7.77 15.18
C ALA A 30 4.83 8.85 15.96
N SER A 31 3.53 8.63 16.17
CA SER A 31 2.73 9.50 17.04
C SER A 31 3.08 9.25 18.50
N ARG A 32 3.06 10.30 19.33
CA ARG A 32 3.16 10.15 20.80
C ARG A 32 1.86 9.61 21.41
N GLU A 33 0.73 9.74 20.72
CA GLU A 33 -0.61 9.43 21.23
C GLU A 33 -1.16 8.09 20.71
N ARG A 34 -0.50 7.47 19.73
CA ARG A 34 -0.90 6.20 19.11
C ARG A 34 0.31 5.31 18.91
N SER A 35 0.08 4.00 18.83
CA SER A 35 1.10 3.04 18.42
C SER A 35 1.70 3.46 17.07
N PRO A 36 3.04 3.42 16.92
CA PRO A 36 3.69 3.72 15.65
C PRO A 36 3.13 2.84 14.53
N SER A 37 3.03 3.42 13.34
CA SER A 37 2.67 2.67 12.13
C SER A 37 3.68 2.94 11.02
N ARG A 38 3.97 1.93 10.23
CA ARG A 38 4.84 2.02 9.05
C ARG A 38 4.04 1.68 7.80
N TYR A 39 4.19 2.50 6.76
CA TYR A 39 3.68 2.19 5.43
C TYR A 39 4.85 1.87 4.51
N GLU A 40 4.70 0.81 3.73
CA GLU A 40 5.64 0.42 2.68
C GLU A 40 4.94 0.49 1.32
N TYR A 41 5.65 0.99 0.32
CA TYR A 41 5.12 1.25 -1.01
C TYR A 41 5.92 0.46 -2.06
N ILE A 42 5.22 -0.41 -2.79
CA ILE A 42 5.79 -1.29 -3.81
C ILE A 42 5.42 -0.74 -5.18
N TRP A 43 6.43 -0.34 -5.94
CA TRP A 43 6.27 0.24 -7.28
C TRP A 43 6.61 -0.76 -8.38
N GLY A 44 5.91 -0.66 -9.49
CA GLY A 44 6.04 -1.49 -10.68
C GLY A 44 6.62 -0.73 -11.87
N ILE A 45 7.10 -1.49 -12.85
CA ILE A 45 7.74 -0.98 -14.07
C ILE A 45 6.76 -0.67 -15.23
N ARG A 46 5.44 -0.78 -14.99
CA ARG A 46 4.42 -0.61 -16.03
C ARG A 46 4.05 0.87 -16.13
N GLY A 47 4.51 1.58 -17.15
CA GLY A 47 4.34 3.04 -17.22
C GLY A 47 5.32 3.76 -16.30
N GLN A 48 5.22 5.08 -16.17
CA GLN A 48 6.20 5.83 -15.37
C GLN A 48 5.83 5.71 -13.89
N ASP A 49 6.23 4.59 -13.29
CA ASP A 49 6.18 4.30 -11.87
C ASP A 49 4.77 4.05 -11.32
N ASP A 50 4.21 2.88 -11.62
CA ASP A 50 2.89 2.43 -11.14
C ASP A 50 2.96 1.93 -9.70
N LEU A 51 2.14 2.47 -8.79
CA LEU A 51 2.00 1.89 -7.45
C LEU A 51 1.31 0.53 -7.61
N ILE A 52 1.98 -0.55 -7.24
CA ILE A 52 1.38 -1.89 -7.25
C ILE A 52 0.65 -2.12 -5.94
N CYS A 53 1.30 -1.78 -4.83
CA CYS A 53 0.84 -2.15 -3.50
C CYS A 53 1.29 -1.12 -2.45
N ARG A 54 0.42 -0.86 -1.48
CA ARG A 54 0.77 -0.21 -0.21
C ARG A 54 0.39 -1.12 0.94
N GLU A 55 1.33 -1.33 1.84
CA GLU A 55 1.13 -2.13 3.05
C GLU A 55 1.25 -1.24 4.27
N LYS A 56 0.46 -1.54 5.30
CA LYS A 56 0.53 -0.89 6.61
C LYS A 56 0.86 -1.91 7.67
N TYR A 57 1.84 -1.57 8.49
CA TYR A 57 2.34 -2.40 9.58
C TYR A 57 2.18 -1.68 10.92
N ASP A 58 1.95 -2.46 11.98
CA ASP A 58 2.06 -1.98 13.37
C ASP A 58 3.53 -1.89 13.83
N ALA A 59 3.72 -1.59 15.12
CA ALA A 59 5.04 -1.46 15.74
C ALA A 59 5.77 -2.81 15.84
N GLU A 60 5.03 -3.91 15.90
CA GLU A 60 5.50 -5.29 15.97
C GLU A 60 5.73 -5.91 14.59
N SER A 61 5.50 -5.15 13.51
CA SER A 61 5.61 -5.58 12.11
C SER A 61 4.57 -6.62 11.68
N ASN A 62 3.41 -6.66 12.35
CA ASN A 62 2.24 -7.37 11.82
C ASN A 62 1.61 -6.53 10.70
N LEU A 63 1.19 -7.20 9.63
CA LEU A 63 0.50 -6.57 8.51
C LEU A 63 -0.96 -6.29 8.91
N LEU A 64 -1.36 -5.03 8.86
CA LEU A 64 -2.71 -4.57 9.22
C LEU A 64 -3.59 -4.33 7.98
N GLU A 65 -3.00 -3.78 6.93
CA GLU A 65 -3.75 -3.42 5.72
C GLU A 65 -2.88 -3.65 4.48
N ARG A 66 -3.51 -4.11 3.41
CA ARG A 66 -2.89 -4.14 2.08
C ARG A 66 -3.81 -3.46 1.06
N LEU A 67 -3.25 -2.62 0.22
CA LEU A 67 -3.99 -1.89 -0.80
C LEU A 67 -3.30 -2.07 -2.14
N TYR A 68 -3.99 -2.72 -3.08
CA TYR A 68 -3.52 -2.82 -4.46
C TYR A 68 -4.07 -1.66 -5.29
N SER A 69 -3.22 -1.10 -6.14
CA SER A 69 -3.61 -0.07 -7.09
C SER A 69 -3.44 -0.55 -8.53
N ARG A 70 -4.31 -0.04 -9.40
CA ARG A 70 -4.20 -0.20 -10.84
C ARG A 70 -4.14 1.18 -11.47
N SER A 71 -3.02 1.50 -12.10
CA SER A 71 -2.92 2.73 -12.89
C SER A 71 -3.36 2.53 -14.34
N ASP A 72 -3.83 3.62 -14.95
CA ASP A 72 -4.04 3.71 -16.38
C ASP A 72 -2.72 4.00 -17.14
N ALA A 73 -2.79 4.08 -18.47
CA ALA A 73 -1.62 4.34 -19.31
C ALA A 73 -0.98 5.73 -19.10
N ASN A 74 -1.67 6.64 -18.40
CA ASN A 74 -1.21 8.00 -18.10
C ASN A 74 -0.66 8.13 -16.67
N GLY A 75 -0.60 7.03 -15.90
CA GLY A 75 -0.14 7.03 -14.51
C GLY A 75 -1.20 7.48 -13.49
N ASN A 76 -2.47 7.64 -13.90
CA ASN A 76 -3.55 7.91 -12.94
C ASN A 76 -4.00 6.61 -12.28
N ILE A 77 -4.22 6.62 -10.96
CA ILE A 77 -4.81 5.46 -10.27
C ILE A 77 -6.29 5.34 -10.67
N GLY A 78 -6.60 4.31 -11.44
CA GLY A 78 -7.94 4.01 -11.95
C GLY A 78 -8.75 3.04 -11.08
N GLY A 79 -8.11 2.41 -10.09
CA GLY A 79 -8.78 1.52 -9.15
C GLY A 79 -7.94 1.18 -7.93
N LEU A 80 -8.62 0.97 -6.80
CA LEU A 80 -8.04 0.56 -5.53
C LEU A 80 -8.78 -0.68 -5.02
N ILE A 81 -8.03 -1.70 -4.63
CA ILE A 81 -8.56 -2.94 -4.05
C ILE A 81 -7.98 -3.05 -2.63
N PRO A 82 -8.76 -2.70 -1.59
CA PRO A 82 -8.32 -2.85 -0.21
C PRO A 82 -8.50 -4.30 0.28
N GLU A 83 -7.53 -4.78 1.03
CA GLU A 83 -7.60 -5.98 1.88
C GLU A 83 -7.48 -5.54 3.34
N ALA A 84 -8.44 -5.95 4.15
CA ALA A 84 -8.43 -5.78 5.60
C ALA A 84 -7.83 -7.02 6.28
N GLU A 85 -7.42 -6.88 7.55
CA GLU A 85 -6.81 -7.94 8.37
C GLU A 85 -7.42 -9.32 8.19
N ASP A 86 -8.76 -9.43 8.17
CA ASP A 86 -9.47 -10.70 8.04
C ASP A 86 -9.14 -11.48 6.74
N TYR A 87 -8.63 -10.81 5.71
CA TYR A 87 -8.33 -11.37 4.38
C TYR A 87 -6.84 -11.48 4.10
N LEU A 88 -5.98 -10.94 4.98
CA LEU A 88 -4.54 -11.07 4.85
C LEU A 88 -4.15 -12.53 5.13
N ASP A 89 -3.37 -13.13 4.22
CA ASP A 89 -2.90 -14.52 4.25
C ASP A 89 -3.95 -15.64 4.03
N GLN A 90 -5.22 -15.30 3.72
CA GLN A 90 -6.14 -16.29 3.19
C GLN A 90 -5.82 -16.55 1.71
N PRO A 91 -5.64 -17.80 1.26
CA PRO A 91 -5.54 -18.07 -0.17
C PRO A 91 -6.86 -17.63 -0.80
N GLN A 92 -6.83 -16.52 -1.56
CA GLN A 92 -8.00 -16.09 -2.33
C GLN A 92 -8.31 -17.18 -3.34
N ILE A 93 -9.27 -18.04 -3.02
CA ILE A 93 -9.87 -18.94 -3.99
C ILE A 93 -10.69 -18.04 -4.90
N LEU A 94 -10.06 -17.51 -5.95
CA LEU A 94 -10.73 -16.93 -7.10
C LEU A 94 -11.49 -18.06 -7.78
N VAL A 95 -12.67 -18.41 -7.27
CA VAL A 95 -13.60 -19.28 -8.00
C VAL A 95 -14.20 -18.38 -9.08
N PRO A 96 -13.88 -18.57 -10.38
CA PRO A 96 -14.56 -17.84 -11.41
C PRO A 96 -16.06 -18.18 -11.33
N PRO A 97 -16.96 -17.20 -11.51
CA PRO A 97 -18.39 -17.47 -11.50
C PRO A 97 -18.69 -18.51 -12.59
N LEU A 98 -19.25 -19.66 -12.19
CA LEU A 98 -19.70 -20.70 -13.10
C LEU A 98 -20.64 -20.08 -14.13
N MET A 99 -20.17 -20.00 -15.38
CA MET A 99 -20.97 -19.62 -16.52
C MET A 99 -22.09 -20.64 -16.67
N LYS A 100 -23.32 -20.27 -16.27
CA LYS A 100 -24.50 -21.10 -16.49
C LYS A 100 -24.75 -21.17 -17.99
N ILE A 101 -24.39 -22.28 -18.62
CA ILE A 101 -24.78 -22.58 -20.00
C ILE A 101 -26.29 -22.89 -19.95
N PRO A 102 -27.15 -22.14 -20.65
CA PRO A 102 -28.58 -22.43 -20.68
C PRO A 102 -28.81 -23.78 -21.39
N PRO A 103 -29.75 -24.61 -20.91
CA PRO A 103 -30.10 -25.84 -21.61
C PRO A 103 -30.79 -25.50 -22.93
N GLY A 104 -30.35 -26.16 -24.01
CA GLY A 104 -31.01 -26.15 -25.32
C GLY A 104 -32.21 -27.09 -25.38
#